data_AF-A0A919H1S5-F1
#
_entry.id   AF-A0A919H1S5-F1
#
_cell.length_a   1.000
_cell.length_b   1.000
_cell.length_c   1.000
_cell.angle_alpha   90.00
_cell.angle_beta   90.00
_cell.angle_gamma   90.00
#
_symmetry.space_group_name_H-M   'P 1'
#
loop_
_entity.id
_entity.type
_entity.pdbx_description
1 polymer ?
#
loop_
_entity_poly.entity_id
_entity_poly.type
_entity_poly.pdbx_seq_one_letter_code
_entity_poly.pdbx_strand_id
1 'polypeptide(L)'
;MAIKKATIQQQVAEAITQANPADRPLVTIQAVAGPSVWLMSMLGLIGQAFLTYYFITVTEQAVVVHKASRMSNRPQEIAFAIPADQAAGIISEVNRNTVWSNFRMQLPGQQNPTRMNVHRIWRTESDHLLGLLTGQPVA
;
A
#
# COMPACT_ATOMS: atom_id res chain seq x y z
N MET A 1 -12.79 15.72 10.03
CA MET A 1 -12.42 14.33 9.67
C MET A 1 -11.02 14.22 9.03
N ALA A 2 -10.12 15.20 9.20
CA ALA A 2 -8.73 15.15 8.72
C ALA A 2 -7.77 14.38 9.67
N ILE A 3 -8.15 14.27 10.94
CA ILE A 3 -7.33 13.67 12.00
C ILE A 3 -7.05 12.18 11.74
N LYS A 4 -7.95 11.42 11.09
CA LYS A 4 -7.76 9.97 10.91
C LYS A 4 -6.58 9.59 10.01
N LYS A 5 -6.36 10.30 8.90
CA LYS A 5 -5.31 9.94 7.92
C LYS A 5 -3.92 10.35 8.41
N ALA A 6 -3.79 11.57 8.93
CA ALA A 6 -2.55 12.06 9.52
C ALA A 6 -2.11 11.18 10.71
N THR A 7 -3.04 10.78 11.58
CA THR A 7 -2.75 9.84 12.67
C THR A 7 -2.28 8.47 12.15
N ILE A 8 -2.87 7.95 11.07
CA ILE A 8 -2.40 6.70 10.47
C ILE A 8 -0.98 6.86 9.93
N GLN A 9 -0.71 7.92 9.17
CA GLN A 9 0.64 8.19 8.64
C GLN A 9 1.66 8.35 9.75
N GLN A 10 1.31 9.02 10.85
CA GLN A 10 2.14 9.15 12.03
C GLN A 10 2.43 7.77 12.67
N GLN A 11 1.40 6.94 12.88
CA GLN A 11 1.59 5.60 13.46
C GLN A 11 2.47 4.69 12.59
N VAL A 12 2.32 4.78 11.26
CA VAL A 12 3.17 4.02 10.33
C VAL A 12 4.60 4.56 10.34
N ALA A 13 4.79 5.88 10.37
CA ALA A 13 6.10 6.49 10.48
C ALA A 13 6.80 6.09 11.79
N GLU A 14 6.08 6.11 12.92
CA GLU A 14 6.59 5.64 14.22
C GLU A 14 7.01 4.16 14.16
N ALA A 15 6.21 3.30 13.52
CA ALA A 15 6.56 1.88 13.34
C ALA A 15 7.81 1.68 12.47
N ILE A 16 7.97 2.48 11.41
CA ILE A 16 9.18 2.44 10.55
C ILE A 16 10.41 2.90 11.33
N THR A 17 10.31 4.03 12.04
CA THR A 17 11.43 4.54 12.86
C THR A 17 11.83 3.55 13.95
N GLN A 18 10.88 2.83 14.54
CA GLN A 18 11.19 1.77 15.52
C GLN A 18 11.93 0.59 14.88
N ALA A 19 11.58 0.22 13.64
CA ALA A 19 12.23 -0.88 12.92
C ALA A 19 13.60 -0.49 12.37
N ASN A 20 13.74 0.73 11.86
CA ASN A 20 14.99 1.29 11.34
C ASN A 20 15.05 2.81 11.61
N PRO A 21 15.72 3.25 12.68
CA PRO A 21 15.78 4.66 13.06
C PRO A 21 16.46 5.59 12.04
N ALA A 22 17.29 5.02 11.15
CA ALA A 22 18.00 5.79 10.13
C ALA A 22 17.16 6.01 8.86
N ASP A 23 16.06 5.28 8.70
CA ASP A 23 15.23 5.33 7.50
C ASP A 23 14.10 6.36 7.63
N ARG A 24 13.83 7.08 6.54
CA ARG A 24 12.87 8.19 6.53
C ARG A 24 11.71 7.89 5.58
N PRO A 25 10.46 7.90 6.06
CA PRO A 25 9.30 7.69 5.20
C PRO A 25 9.06 8.90 4.30
N LEU A 26 8.99 8.67 2.98
CA LEU A 26 8.71 9.69 1.97
C LEU A 26 7.21 9.80 1.69
N VAL A 27 6.54 8.66 1.55
CA VAL A 27 5.09 8.60 1.30
C VAL A 27 4.51 7.28 1.78
N THR A 28 3.32 7.35 2.37
CA THR A 28 2.57 6.17 2.85
C THR A 28 1.15 6.17 2.29
N ILE A 29 0.72 5.01 1.78
CA ILE A 29 -0.67 4.75 1.40
C ILE A 29 -1.24 3.55 2.15
N GLN A 30 -2.56 3.46 2.19
CA GLN A 30 -3.24 2.22 2.47
C GLN A 30 -3.73 1.57 1.17
N ALA A 31 -3.45 0.28 1.02
CA ALA A 31 -3.93 -0.53 -0.08
C ALA A 31 -4.66 -1.78 0.46
N VAL A 32 -5.62 -2.25 -0.34
CA VAL A 32 -6.34 -3.50 -0.09
C VAL A 32 -5.90 -4.52 -1.13
N ALA A 33 -5.15 -5.53 -0.68
CA ALA A 33 -4.75 -6.65 -1.50
C ALA A 33 -5.87 -7.68 -1.62
N GLY A 34 -6.15 -8.10 -2.85
CA GLY A 34 -7.15 -9.12 -3.14
C GLY A 34 -7.82 -8.92 -4.50
N PRO A 35 -8.82 -9.77 -4.83
CA PRO A 35 -9.65 -9.61 -6.01
C PRO A 35 -10.30 -8.22 -6.06
N SER A 36 -10.79 -7.79 -7.22
CA SER A 36 -11.38 -6.44 -7.35
C SER A 36 -12.50 -6.21 -6.32
N VAL A 37 -12.53 -5.02 -5.71
CA VAL A 37 -13.49 -4.65 -4.64
C VAL A 37 -14.96 -4.86 -5.07
N TRP A 38 -15.24 -4.77 -6.38
CA TRP A 38 -16.57 -5.02 -6.92
C TRP A 38 -16.95 -6.52 -6.94
N LEU A 39 -16.03 -7.38 -7.37
CA LEU A 39 -16.21 -8.84 -7.30
C LEU A 39 -16.41 -9.31 -5.84
N MET A 40 -15.76 -8.61 -4.91
CA MET A 40 -15.87 -8.86 -3.48
C MET A 40 -17.27 -8.55 -2.92
N SER A 41 -17.92 -7.49 -3.40
CA SER A 41 -19.30 -7.16 -3.01
C SER A 41 -20.30 -8.27 -3.40
N MET A 42 -20.00 -9.08 -4.42
CA MET A 42 -20.83 -10.21 -4.83
C MET A 42 -20.61 -11.47 -3.96
N LEU A 43 -19.46 -11.62 -3.31
CA LEU A 43 -19.08 -12.82 -2.54
C LEU A 43 -19.47 -12.78 -1.05
N GLY A 44 -20.13 -11.72 -0.60
CA GLY A 44 -20.61 -11.57 0.78
C GLY A 44 -19.50 -11.62 1.85
N LEU A 45 -19.84 -12.10 3.05
CA LEU A 45 -18.90 -12.19 4.19
C LEU A 45 -17.68 -13.08 3.91
N ILE A 46 -17.81 -14.07 3.02
CA ILE A 46 -16.72 -14.98 2.64
C ILE A 46 -15.65 -14.24 1.83
N GLY A 47 -16.07 -13.35 0.91
CA GLY A 47 -15.14 -12.50 0.16
C GLY A 47 -14.26 -11.66 1.09
N GLN A 48 -14.83 -11.12 2.16
CA GLN A 48 -14.08 -10.30 3.11
C GLN A 48 -12.90 -11.03 3.76
N ALA A 49 -12.95 -12.35 3.95
CA ALA A 49 -11.87 -13.12 4.57
C ALA A 49 -10.56 -13.09 3.74
N PHE A 50 -10.66 -12.89 2.43
CA PHE A 50 -9.51 -12.86 1.53
C PHE A 50 -8.84 -11.48 1.41
N LEU A 51 -9.36 -10.45 2.10
CA LEU A 51 -8.73 -9.13 2.09
C LEU A 51 -7.57 -9.05 3.07
N THR A 52 -6.42 -8.66 2.54
CA THR A 52 -5.31 -8.19 3.35
C THR A 52 -5.17 -6.70 3.16
N TYR A 53 -5.23 -5.96 4.26
CA TYR A 53 -5.00 -4.52 4.26
C TYR A 53 -3.51 -4.30 4.48
N TYR A 54 -2.91 -3.45 3.66
CA TYR A 54 -1.51 -3.09 3.78
C TYR A 54 -1.35 -1.58 3.93
N PHE A 55 -0.39 -1.16 4.74
CA PHE A 55 0.25 0.13 4.57
C PHE A 55 1.51 -0.08 3.73
N ILE A 56 1.60 0.64 2.61
CA ILE A 56 2.76 0.62 1.73
C ILE A 56 3.46 1.96 1.89
N THR A 57 4.71 1.93 2.31
CA THR A 57 5.52 3.11 2.55
C THR A 57 6.78 3.05 1.70
N VAL A 58 7.00 4.09 0.89
CA VAL A 58 8.30 4.31 0.26
C VAL A 58 9.14 5.13 1.23
N THR A 59 10.32 4.64 1.53
CA THR A 59 11.33 5.31 2.34
C THR A 59 12.53 5.69 1.49
N GLU A 60 13.55 6.32 2.09
CA GLU A 60 14.80 6.61 1.41
C GLU A 60 15.57 5.33 1.02
N GLN A 61 15.36 4.22 1.74
CA GLN A 61 16.12 2.99 1.57
C GLN A 61 15.33 1.83 0.93
N ALA A 62 14.00 1.81 1.07
CA ALA A 62 13.19 0.65 0.71
C ALA A 62 11.71 0.98 0.47
N VAL A 63 10.99 0.01 -0.09
CA VAL A 63 9.53 -0.07 0.01
C VAL A 63 9.17 -1.02 1.14
N VAL A 64 8.59 -0.47 2.21
CA VAL A 64 8.17 -1.21 3.40
C VAL A 64 6.67 -1.45 3.35
N VAL A 65 6.26 -2.71 3.50
CA VAL A 65 4.86 -3.15 3.48
C VAL A 65 4.50 -3.68 4.86
N HIS A 66 3.67 -2.93 5.59
CA HIS A 66 3.10 -3.38 6.87
C HIS A 66 1.71 -3.98 6.64
N LYS A 67 1.38 -5.06 7.34
CA LYS A 67 -0.05 -5.43 7.47
C LYS A 67 -0.77 -4.37 8.29
N ALA A 68 -2.00 -4.09 7.90
CA ALA A 68 -2.90 -3.22 8.65
C ALA A 68 -3.97 -4.07 9.35
N SER A 69 -4.15 -3.82 10.64
CA SER A 69 -5.21 -4.49 11.41
C SER A 69 -6.58 -4.12 10.84
N ARG A 70 -7.41 -5.13 10.54
CA ARG A 70 -8.79 -4.92 10.08
C ARG A 70 -9.67 -4.23 11.11
N MET A 71 -9.40 -4.44 12.40
CA MET A 71 -10.23 -3.94 13.49
C MET A 71 -9.82 -2.53 13.92
N SER A 72 -8.51 -2.30 14.09
CA SER A 72 -8.00 -1.04 14.64
C SER A 72 -7.41 -0.10 13.58
N ASN A 73 -7.21 -0.59 12.36
CA ASN A 73 -6.57 0.14 11.26
C ASN A 73 -5.16 0.66 11.61
N ARG A 74 -4.46 -0.05 12.51
CA ARG A 74 -3.09 0.25 12.92
C ARG A 74 -2.08 -0.64 12.17
N PRO A 75 -0.84 -0.18 11.97
CA PRO A 75 0.23 -1.04 11.46
C PRO A 75 0.48 -2.20 12.43
N GLN A 76 0.71 -3.38 11.86
CA GLN A 76 1.10 -4.60 12.58
C GLN A 76 2.54 -4.96 12.18
N GLU A 77 2.79 -6.21 11.82
CA GLU A 77 4.11 -6.65 11.36
C GLU A 77 4.49 -6.07 9.99
N ILE A 78 5.79 -5.88 9.78
CA ILE A 78 6.37 -5.70 8.45
C ILE A 78 6.25 -7.04 7.72
N ALA A 79 5.37 -7.08 6.73
CA ALA A 79 5.21 -8.26 5.88
C ALA A 79 6.37 -8.38 4.88
N PHE A 80 6.82 -7.23 4.34
CA PHE A 80 7.89 -7.17 3.35
C PHE A 80 8.68 -5.87 3.50
N ALA A 81 9.99 -5.95 3.29
CA ALA A 81 10.86 -4.81 3.05
C ALA A 81 11.60 -5.08 1.73
N ILE A 82 11.32 -4.26 0.71
CA ILE A 82 11.87 -4.41 -0.64
C ILE A 82 12.92 -3.32 -0.82
N PRO A 83 14.22 -3.66 -0.87
CA PRO A 83 15.28 -2.69 -1.08
C PRO A 83 15.08 -1.84 -2.34
N ALA A 84 15.53 -0.59 -2.34
CA ALA A 84 15.32 0.34 -3.44
C ALA A 84 15.83 -0.17 -4.80
N ASP A 85 16.94 -0.90 -4.83
CA ASP A 85 17.51 -1.53 -6.03
C ASP A 85 16.62 -2.63 -6.63
N GLN A 86 15.77 -3.26 -5.80
CA GLN A 86 14.79 -4.27 -6.19
C GLN A 86 13.39 -3.69 -6.39
N ALA A 87 13.17 -2.42 -6.05
CA ALA A 87 11.87 -1.78 -6.16
C ALA A 87 11.50 -1.37 -7.60
N ALA A 88 12.49 -1.30 -8.49
CA ALA A 88 12.26 -1.01 -9.90
C ALA A 88 11.40 -2.12 -10.55
N GLY A 89 10.31 -1.74 -11.20
CA GLY A 89 9.45 -2.68 -11.94
C GLY A 89 8.55 -3.56 -11.07
N ILE A 90 8.50 -3.36 -9.74
CA ILE A 90 7.57 -4.11 -8.88
C ILE A 90 6.11 -3.70 -9.12
N ILE A 91 5.87 -2.54 -9.72
CA ILE A 91 4.54 -2.02 -10.03
C ILE A 91 4.21 -2.24 -11.50
N SER A 92 3.00 -2.75 -11.78
CA SER A 92 2.45 -2.91 -13.13
C SER A 92 0.94 -2.63 -13.17
N GLU A 93 0.36 -2.55 -14.37
CA GLU A 93 -1.10 -2.40 -14.58
C GLU A 93 -1.75 -1.29 -13.73
N VAL A 94 -1.20 -0.08 -13.77
CA VAL A 94 -1.76 1.07 -13.04
C VAL A 94 -3.06 1.52 -13.71
N ASN A 95 -4.15 1.50 -12.94
CA ASN A 95 -5.49 1.86 -13.37
C ASN A 95 -6.10 2.89 -12.43
N ARG A 96 -6.25 4.13 -12.92
CA ARG A 96 -6.83 5.23 -12.15
C ARG A 96 -8.35 5.28 -12.38
N ASN A 97 -9.13 5.06 -11.33
CA ASN A 97 -10.59 5.16 -11.40
C ASN A 97 -11.14 6.19 -10.40
N THR A 98 -12.41 6.56 -10.56
CA THR A 98 -13.06 7.64 -9.79
C THR A 98 -13.06 7.43 -8.28
N VAL A 99 -13.30 6.21 -7.79
CA VAL A 99 -13.38 5.90 -6.35
C VAL A 99 -12.28 4.95 -5.90
N TRP A 100 -12.07 3.87 -6.64
CA TRP A 100 -11.08 2.83 -6.33
C TRP A 100 -10.11 2.68 -7.49
N SER A 101 -8.93 3.28 -7.37
CA SER A 101 -7.81 2.98 -8.25
C SER A 101 -7.25 1.61 -7.92
N ASN A 102 -6.50 1.02 -8.85
CA ASN A 102 -5.77 -0.19 -8.58
C ASN A 102 -4.45 -0.21 -9.36
N PHE A 103 -3.51 -1.00 -8.88
CA PHE A 103 -2.29 -1.38 -9.58
C PHE A 103 -1.93 -2.81 -9.17
N ARG A 104 -1.00 -3.44 -9.87
CA ARG A 104 -0.41 -4.71 -9.45
C ARG A 104 0.97 -4.47 -8.86
N MET A 105 1.26 -5.20 -7.79
CA MET A 105 2.54 -5.16 -7.10
C MET A 105 3.12 -6.57 -6.99
N GLN A 106 4.34 -6.77 -7.48
CA GLN A 106 5.08 -7.99 -7.30
C GLN A 106 5.61 -8.06 -5.85
N LEU A 107 4.95 -8.85 -5.01
CA LEU A 107 5.40 -9.08 -3.64
C LEU A 107 6.46 -10.20 -3.61
N PRO A 108 7.47 -10.11 -2.72
CA PRO A 108 8.45 -11.18 -2.54
C PRO A 108 7.79 -12.53 -2.24
N GLY A 109 8.26 -13.59 -2.91
CA GLY A 109 7.75 -14.96 -2.73
C GLY A 109 6.40 -15.26 -3.40
N GLN A 110 5.74 -14.27 -4.02
CA GLN A 110 4.51 -14.51 -4.80
C GLN A 110 4.85 -14.82 -6.26
N GLN A 111 4.23 -15.84 -6.85
CA GLN A 111 4.42 -16.17 -8.26
C GLN A 111 3.79 -15.14 -9.20
N ASN A 112 2.67 -14.55 -8.78
CA ASN A 112 1.91 -13.60 -9.59
C ASN A 112 1.83 -12.23 -8.90
N PRO A 113 1.84 -11.12 -9.66
CA PRO A 113 1.63 -9.79 -9.11
C PRO A 113 0.30 -9.67 -8.38
N THR A 114 0.34 -9.13 -7.16
CA THR A 114 -0.82 -8.95 -6.29
C THR A 114 -1.55 -7.66 -6.66
N ARG A 115 -2.86 -7.74 -6.89
CA ARG A 115 -3.68 -6.55 -7.13
C ARG A 115 -3.84 -5.76 -5.84
N MET A 116 -3.46 -4.49 -5.89
CA MET A 116 -3.56 -3.50 -4.83
C MET A 116 -4.67 -2.51 -5.19
N ASN A 117 -5.72 -2.44 -4.38
CA ASN A 117 -6.81 -1.48 -4.57
C ASN A 117 -6.64 -0.30 -3.60
N VAL A 118 -6.74 0.92 -4.11
CA VAL A 118 -6.51 2.16 -3.35
C VAL A 118 -7.73 3.06 -3.45
N HIS A 119 -8.27 3.43 -2.29
CA HIS A 119 -9.41 4.35 -2.22
C HIS A 119 -8.97 5.78 -2.51
N ARG A 120 -9.85 6.58 -3.12
CA ARG A 120 -9.59 7.98 -3.52
C ARG A 120 -9.06 8.90 -2.41
N ILE A 121 -9.26 8.56 -1.13
CA ILE A 121 -8.72 9.31 0.01
C ILE A 121 -7.19 9.31 0.07
N TRP A 122 -6.55 8.32 -0.56
CA TRP A 122 -5.09 8.17 -0.66
C TRP A 122 -4.57 8.53 -2.05
N ARG A 123 -5.38 9.20 -2.90
CA ARG A 123 -5.03 9.41 -4.30
C ARG A 123 -3.73 10.21 -4.46
N THR A 124 -3.60 11.34 -3.77
CA THR A 124 -2.40 12.20 -3.84
C THR A 124 -1.13 11.43 -3.47
N GLU A 125 -1.17 10.65 -2.40
CA GLU A 125 -0.04 9.85 -1.93
C GLU A 125 0.21 8.65 -2.84
N SER A 126 -0.84 8.06 -3.41
CA SER A 126 -0.71 6.98 -4.39
C SER A 126 -0.05 7.48 -5.66
N ASP A 127 -0.41 8.66 -6.14
CA ASP A 127 0.20 9.25 -7.34
C ASP A 127 1.68 9.56 -7.08
N HIS A 128 2.01 10.08 -5.89
CA HIS A 128 3.41 10.31 -5.49
C HIS A 128 4.19 8.99 -5.38
N LEU A 129 3.64 7.98 -4.69
CA LEU A 129 4.25 6.66 -4.56
C LEU A 129 4.51 6.01 -5.93
N LEU A 130 3.51 6.05 -6.81
CA LEU A 130 3.63 5.48 -8.15
C LEU A 130 4.67 6.24 -8.99
N GLY A 131 4.73 7.58 -8.86
CA GLY A 131 5.78 8.38 -9.48
C GLY A 131 7.19 7.98 -9.03
N LEU A 132 7.39 7.78 -7.72
CA LEU A 132 8.68 7.33 -7.17
C LEU A 132 9.07 5.93 -7.65
N LEU A 133 8.12 5.00 -7.75
CA LEU A 133 8.40 3.59 -8.06
C LEU A 133 8.43 3.25 -9.55
N THR A 134 7.79 4.06 -10.40
CA THR A 134 7.71 3.81 -11.85
C THR A 134 8.48 4.83 -12.67
N GLY A 135 8.88 5.96 -12.09
CA GLY A 135 9.48 7.08 -12.82
C GLY A 135 8.54 7.75 -13.84
N GLN A 136 7.24 7.41 -13.82
CA GLN A 136 6.24 7.96 -14.73
C GLN A 136 5.31 8.92 -13.98
N PRO A 137 4.95 10.08 -14.57
CA PRO A 137 3.89 10.92 -14.03
C PRO A 137 2.55 10.16 -14.12
N VAL A 138 1.83 10.05 -13.00
CA VAL A 138 0.48 9.48 -13.00
C VAL A 138 -0.51 10.56 -13.48
N ALA A 139 -0.99 10.42 -14.72
CA ALA A 139 -1.96 11.32 -15.36
C ALA A 139 -3.33 11.31 -14.68
#